data_AF-A0A4Y3IL50-F1
#
_entry.id   AF-A0A4Y3IL50-F1
#
_cell.length_a   1.000
_cell.length_b   1.000
_cell.length_c   1.000
_cell.angle_alpha   90.00
_cell.angle_beta   90.00
_cell.angle_gamma   90.00
#
_symmetry.space_group_name_H-M   'P 1'
#
loop_
_entity.id
_entity.type
_entity.pdbx_description
1 polymer ?
#
loop_
_entity_poly.entity_id
_entity_poly.type
_entity_poly.pdbx_seq_one_letter_code
_entity_poly.pdbx_strand_id
1 'polypeptide(L)'
;MPSFEFLYPEALLLLIPLAAIIVWLRSKVTNSQVIASHLATAMADKPSNNKRHYGWVALLGTIITVSLAGPSFEKQAIPVSQSEHARVLVLDMSRSVYANDIKPTRLAQIKYKAQDLLPLLNQGQTGLVAYAGDAYTISPLTTDSATLSNLVQNLSPEIMPIQGARADLGVKQAISIMKQAGLNQGEILLFADDLDTQELEQIKAQLSEGNWTLSVLAFGTAAGAPIQLSDGSLLTTANGKTVIAKTQLSNLRSAAREGNGQFERYRHDNQDIANLVSESSFDAVNTKVKGDELETKINNGFWLLPFALLCALPLFRKGVIFSLVAMMFSFGLVPNHAQASVLDSAFSNANQRGYASFQDKDYELASQEFQDTKWRAAAQYESGDYEGAINNLKGHSDTDSLYNLGNAYAQNGDLDQAIASYQKVLQQQPEHADAKYNLDIVQQQQQQQQQQQQQDSESNSNQDQQNSEQQSKNNQSNKDKSDSSQSQQSEQSEQSEQSEQSQNNQQSQPSQSEPTDNEGKSSQSENQKQEQQQAQNEQQAQAETAANEQELNNDEEGEQHSAALSQQQEVDPDIRKLEQVESVRDPSYLLRTQMLLQAKDKAAPSSTGKDW
;
A
#
# COMPACT_ATOMS: atom_id res chain seq x y z
N MET A 1 -17.89 6.86 48.02
CA MET A 1 -16.87 7.83 48.49
C MET A 1 -15.79 7.90 47.43
N PRO A 2 -15.46 9.08 46.85
CA PRO A 2 -14.29 9.19 46.00
C PRO A 2 -13.04 8.93 46.84
N SER A 3 -12.28 7.89 46.49
CA SER A 3 -10.98 7.59 47.08
C SER A 3 -9.97 8.63 46.58
N PHE A 4 -9.60 9.57 47.44
CA PHE A 4 -8.53 10.54 47.15
C PHE A 4 -7.21 9.81 46.89
N GLU A 5 -6.55 10.13 45.78
CA GLU A 5 -5.28 9.52 45.37
C GLU A 5 -4.42 10.53 44.58
N PHE A 6 -3.11 10.33 44.56
CA PHE A 6 -2.18 11.05 43.69
C PHE A 6 -1.87 10.20 42.45
N LEU A 7 -2.07 10.73 41.24
CA LEU A 7 -1.75 10.02 39.99
C LEU A 7 -0.24 9.78 39.83
N TYR A 8 0.59 10.68 40.35
CA TYR A 8 2.04 10.64 40.20
C TYR A 8 2.73 10.83 41.57
N PRO A 9 2.66 9.84 42.49
CA PRO A 9 3.20 9.97 43.85
C PRO A 9 4.70 10.27 43.86
N GLU A 10 5.45 9.77 42.87
CA GLU A 10 6.88 10.02 42.69
C GLU A 10 7.23 11.52 42.56
N ALA A 11 6.31 12.36 42.07
CA ALA A 11 6.54 13.80 41.99
C ALA A 11 6.77 14.43 43.37
N LEU A 12 6.26 13.84 44.45
CA LEU A 12 6.48 14.32 45.83
C LEU A 12 7.95 14.23 46.25
N LEU A 13 8.77 13.39 45.61
CA LEU A 13 10.22 13.32 45.85
C LEU A 13 10.93 14.65 45.52
N LEU A 14 10.35 15.50 44.66
CA LEU A 14 10.87 16.84 44.35
C LEU A 14 10.88 17.79 45.57
N LEU A 15 10.16 17.47 46.65
CA LEU A 15 10.25 18.21 47.92
C LEU A 15 11.65 18.11 48.56
N ILE A 16 12.40 17.02 48.32
CA ILE A 16 13.73 16.80 48.89
C ILE A 16 14.77 17.77 48.29
N PRO A 17 14.98 17.87 46.95
CA PRO A 17 15.88 18.87 46.38
C PRO A 17 15.38 20.30 46.62
N LEU A 18 14.06 20.54 46.64
CA LEU A 18 13.49 21.84 47.02
C LEU A 18 13.96 22.26 48.42
N ALA A 19 13.84 21.36 49.41
CA ALA A 19 14.30 21.62 50.78
C ALA A 19 15.81 21.87 50.85
N ALA A 20 16.63 21.08 50.13
CA ALA A 20 18.08 21.28 50.06
C ALA A 20 18.45 22.66 49.47
N ILE A 21 17.78 23.09 48.39
CA ILE A 21 17.96 24.41 47.78
C ILE A 21 17.58 25.52 48.78
N ILE A 22 16.48 25.39 49.52
CA ILE A 22 16.07 26.38 50.53
C ILE A 22 17.10 26.50 51.67
N VAL A 23 17.66 25.37 52.14
CA VAL A 23 18.71 25.36 53.17
C VAL A 23 19.99 26.04 52.66
N TRP A 24 20.42 25.73 51.44
CA TRP A 24 21.59 26.35 50.79
C TRP A 24 21.41 27.86 50.53
N LEU A 25 20.21 28.27 50.11
CA LEU A 25 19.87 29.69 49.94
C LEU A 25 19.86 30.45 51.27
N ARG A 26 19.53 29.78 52.39
CA ARG A 26 19.57 30.38 53.74
C ARG A 26 20.97 30.48 54.31
N SER A 27 21.87 29.51 54.06
CA SER A 27 23.23 29.51 54.61
C SER A 27 24.14 30.58 53.99
N LYS A 28 23.92 30.96 52.72
CA LYS A 28 24.68 32.04 52.05
C LYS A 28 24.43 33.45 52.59
N VAL A 29 23.43 33.68 53.45
CA VAL A 29 23.04 35.02 53.92
C VAL A 29 23.80 35.45 55.19
N THR A 30 24.55 34.55 55.83
CA THR A 30 25.21 34.81 57.13
C THR A 30 26.72 34.96 57.02
N ASN A 31 27.21 35.83 56.12
CA ASN A 31 28.63 36.20 56.13
C ASN A 31 28.88 37.67 55.74
N SER A 32 28.52 38.58 56.66
CA SER A 32 28.88 40.01 56.60
C SER A 32 29.92 40.34 57.69
N GLN A 33 31.11 39.76 57.59
CA GLN A 33 32.27 40.05 58.46
C GLN A 33 33.45 40.62 57.66
N VAL A 34 33.19 41.60 56.78
CA VAL A 34 34.23 42.33 56.02
C VAL A 34 34.19 43.85 56.31
N ILE A 35 33.44 44.27 57.35
CA ILE A 35 33.32 45.68 57.75
C ILE A 35 33.84 45.84 59.17
N ALA A 36 34.76 46.78 59.38
CA ALA A 36 35.28 47.11 60.70
C ALA A 36 34.15 47.63 61.62
N SER A 37 34.11 47.15 62.87
CA SER A 37 33.00 47.37 63.80
C SER A 37 32.64 48.84 64.05
N HIS A 38 33.60 49.76 63.94
CA HIS A 38 33.37 51.19 64.13
C HIS A 38 32.65 51.90 62.96
N LEU A 39 32.71 51.34 61.74
CA LEU A 39 31.99 51.87 60.57
C LEU A 39 30.56 51.31 60.47
N ALA A 40 30.33 50.10 61.01
CA ALA A 40 29.04 49.43 60.96
C ALA A 40 27.91 50.26 61.58
N THR A 41 28.16 51.00 62.67
CA THR A 41 27.13 51.80 63.37
C THR A 41 26.67 53.02 62.59
N ALA A 42 27.53 53.59 61.73
CA ALA A 42 27.21 54.78 60.93
C ALA A 42 26.56 54.44 59.57
N MET A 43 26.80 53.23 59.06
CA MET A 43 26.19 52.71 57.82
C MET A 43 25.20 51.57 58.08
N ALA A 44 24.67 51.46 59.29
CA ALA A 44 23.63 50.48 59.65
C ALA A 44 22.27 50.85 59.03
N ASP A 45 22.17 50.70 57.71
CA ASP A 45 20.89 50.50 57.07
C ASP A 45 20.19 49.33 57.76
N LYS A 46 18.93 49.53 58.16
CA LYS A 46 18.15 48.57 58.95
C LYS A 46 18.29 47.18 58.36
N PRO A 47 18.55 46.12 59.16
CA PRO A 47 18.85 44.78 58.65
C PRO A 47 17.76 44.35 57.67
N SER A 48 18.13 44.33 56.38
CA SER A 48 17.18 44.12 55.29
C SER A 48 16.47 42.80 55.54
N ASN A 49 15.14 42.84 55.66
CA ASN A 49 14.31 41.73 56.14
C ASN A 49 14.10 40.65 55.04
N ASN A 50 15.17 40.37 54.30
CA ASN A 50 15.25 39.61 53.06
C ASN A 50 14.92 38.12 53.29
N LYS A 51 14.98 37.65 54.54
CA LYS A 51 14.60 36.28 54.94
C LYS A 51 13.15 35.91 54.60
N ARG A 52 12.25 36.89 54.43
CA ARG A 52 10.84 36.65 54.05
C ARG A 52 10.66 36.03 52.66
N HIS A 53 11.57 36.25 51.71
CA HIS A 53 11.39 35.77 50.33
C HIS A 53 11.58 34.25 50.18
N TYR A 54 12.48 33.64 50.95
CA TYR A 54 12.67 32.18 50.93
C TYR A 54 11.43 31.40 51.40
N GLY A 55 10.60 32.00 52.27
CA GLY A 55 9.32 31.42 52.66
C GLY A 55 8.32 31.34 51.50
N TRP A 56 8.25 32.39 50.68
CA TRP A 56 7.40 32.41 49.48
C TRP A 56 7.90 31.48 48.37
N VAL A 57 9.22 31.38 48.16
CA VAL A 57 9.81 30.40 47.23
C VAL A 57 9.53 28.97 47.67
N ALA A 58 9.69 28.66 48.96
CA ALA A 58 9.37 27.35 49.51
C ALA A 58 7.89 26.98 49.32
N LEU A 59 7.00 27.90 49.68
CA LEU A 59 5.57 27.70 49.60
C LEU A 59 5.09 27.55 48.15
N LEU A 60 5.59 28.38 47.23
CA LEU A 60 5.35 28.24 45.79
C LEU A 60 5.81 26.86 45.28
N GLY A 61 7.03 26.45 45.62
CA GLY A 61 7.57 25.14 45.24
C GLY A 61 6.71 23.99 45.73
N THR A 62 6.28 24.01 47.00
CA THR A 62 5.40 22.97 47.55
C THR A 62 4.05 22.88 46.83
N ILE A 63 3.44 24.01 46.46
CA ILE A 63 2.15 24.01 45.73
C ILE A 63 2.34 23.44 44.32
N ILE A 64 3.43 23.81 43.62
CA ILE A 64 3.73 23.25 42.28
C ILE A 64 4.01 21.75 42.35
N THR A 65 4.77 21.28 43.34
CA THR A 65 5.05 19.85 43.52
C THR A 65 3.78 19.04 43.80
N VAL A 66 2.88 19.54 44.66
CA VAL A 66 1.58 18.89 44.93
C VAL A 66 0.65 18.95 43.71
N SER A 67 0.68 20.05 42.95
CA SER A 67 -0.03 20.14 41.66
C SER A 67 0.46 19.10 40.65
N LEU A 68 1.77 18.87 40.58
CA LEU A 68 2.39 17.91 39.67
C LEU A 68 2.14 16.45 40.09
N ALA A 69 2.08 16.17 41.39
CA ALA A 69 1.69 14.86 41.92
C ALA A 69 0.26 14.44 41.54
N GLY A 70 -0.55 15.40 41.08
CA GLY A 70 -1.84 15.16 40.46
C GLY A 70 -2.88 14.57 41.41
N PRO A 71 -3.33 15.33 42.44
CA PRO A 71 -4.43 14.91 43.29
C PRO A 71 -5.68 14.66 42.45
N SER A 72 -6.36 13.54 42.66
CA SER A 72 -7.62 13.21 42.03
C SER A 72 -8.71 12.90 43.05
N PHE A 73 -9.86 13.50 42.82
CA PHE A 73 -11.08 13.33 43.62
C PHE A 73 -12.33 13.13 42.74
N GLU A 74 -12.16 13.14 41.41
CA GLU A 74 -13.23 12.98 40.43
C GLU A 74 -12.87 11.83 39.47
N LYS A 75 -13.87 10.99 39.21
CA LYS A 75 -13.80 9.91 38.24
C LYS A 75 -14.65 10.28 37.04
N GLN A 76 -14.10 10.10 35.84
CA GLN A 76 -14.80 10.25 34.58
C GLN A 76 -14.96 8.88 33.94
N ALA A 77 -16.22 8.45 33.82
CA ALA A 77 -16.58 7.35 32.95
C ALA A 77 -16.32 7.76 31.49
N ILE A 78 -15.41 7.07 30.82
CA ILE A 78 -15.29 7.15 29.37
C ILE A 78 -16.14 6.01 28.80
N PRO A 79 -17.13 6.29 27.92
CA PRO A 79 -17.91 5.24 27.29
C PRO A 79 -17.00 4.47 26.34
N VAL A 80 -16.59 3.26 26.73
CA VAL A 80 -15.92 2.31 25.83
C VAL A 80 -17.00 1.62 25.00
N SER A 81 -17.52 2.37 24.02
CA SER A 81 -18.23 1.78 22.90
C SER A 81 -17.20 1.11 21.98
N GLN A 82 -16.68 -0.05 22.39
CA GLN A 82 -16.27 -1.03 21.40
C GLN A 82 -17.54 -1.41 20.63
N SER A 83 -17.60 -1.06 19.36
CA SER A 83 -18.69 -1.48 18.50
C SER A 83 -18.63 -3.00 18.36
N GLU A 84 -19.47 -3.74 19.09
CA GLU A 84 -19.63 -5.21 19.01
C GLU A 84 -20.23 -5.68 17.66
N HIS A 85 -20.18 -4.82 16.64
CA HIS A 85 -20.75 -5.03 15.33
C HIS A 85 -19.63 -5.42 14.38
N ALA A 86 -19.47 -6.73 14.20
CA ALA A 86 -18.66 -7.29 13.14
C ALA A 86 -19.49 -7.55 11.90
N ARG A 87 -18.82 -7.40 10.76
CA ARG A 87 -19.29 -7.80 9.45
C ARG A 87 -18.18 -8.58 8.74
N VAL A 88 -18.55 -9.49 7.85
CA VAL A 88 -17.59 -10.11 6.92
C VAL A 88 -18.09 -9.95 5.49
N LEU A 89 -17.24 -9.37 4.64
CA LEU A 89 -17.43 -9.35 3.20
C LEU A 89 -16.90 -10.68 2.62
N VAL A 90 -17.77 -11.41 1.93
CA VAL A 90 -17.47 -12.74 1.35
C VAL A 90 -17.54 -12.59 -0.17
N LEU A 91 -16.39 -12.72 -0.84
CA LEU A 91 -16.25 -12.50 -2.28
C LEU A 91 -16.06 -13.82 -3.04
N ASP A 92 -16.85 -13.98 -4.09
CA ASP A 92 -16.75 -15.06 -5.07
C ASP A 92 -15.50 -14.90 -5.95
N MET A 93 -14.62 -15.90 -5.92
CA MET A 93 -13.42 -16.03 -6.75
C MET A 93 -13.42 -17.36 -7.50
N SER A 94 -14.61 -17.90 -7.81
CA SER A 94 -14.78 -19.01 -8.75
C SER A 94 -14.58 -18.55 -10.21
N ARG A 95 -14.38 -19.46 -11.17
CA ARG A 95 -14.09 -19.11 -12.58
C ARG A 95 -15.22 -18.36 -13.31
N SER A 96 -16.48 -18.47 -12.87
CA SER A 96 -17.65 -17.86 -13.50
C SER A 96 -17.62 -16.34 -13.43
N VAL A 97 -16.89 -15.78 -12.47
CA VAL A 97 -16.71 -14.34 -12.33
C VAL A 97 -15.94 -13.75 -13.52
N TYR A 98 -15.26 -14.56 -14.34
CA TYR A 98 -14.72 -14.09 -15.62
C TYR A 98 -15.79 -13.90 -16.73
N ALA A 99 -17.03 -14.35 -16.53
CA ALA A 99 -18.10 -14.14 -17.51
C ALA A 99 -18.40 -12.64 -17.74
N ASN A 100 -18.77 -12.30 -18.96
CA ASN A 100 -18.85 -10.91 -19.47
C ASN A 100 -20.28 -10.42 -19.74
N ASP A 101 -21.31 -11.05 -19.17
CA ASP A 101 -22.70 -10.56 -19.24
C ASP A 101 -22.94 -9.27 -18.44
N ILE A 102 -22.00 -8.90 -17.58
CA ILE A 102 -21.86 -7.56 -17.02
C ILE A 102 -20.46 -7.05 -17.38
N LYS A 103 -20.39 -5.92 -18.09
CA LYS A 103 -19.11 -5.38 -18.59
C LYS A 103 -18.28 -4.72 -17.47
N PRO A 104 -16.94 -4.82 -17.48
CA PRO A 104 -16.15 -5.62 -18.43
C PRO A 104 -16.24 -7.12 -18.13
N THR A 105 -16.16 -7.53 -16.86
CA THR A 105 -16.43 -8.89 -16.37
C THR A 105 -17.14 -8.82 -15.02
N ARG A 106 -17.78 -9.91 -14.57
CA ARG A 106 -18.35 -10.00 -13.21
C ARG A 106 -17.28 -9.75 -12.14
N LEU A 107 -16.05 -10.25 -12.31
CA LEU A 107 -14.91 -10.07 -11.40
C LEU A 107 -14.55 -8.60 -11.21
N ALA A 108 -14.42 -7.86 -12.31
CA ALA A 108 -14.15 -6.43 -12.25
C ALA A 108 -15.27 -5.68 -11.51
N GLN A 109 -16.54 -6.05 -11.76
CA GLN A 109 -17.68 -5.45 -11.08
C GLN A 109 -17.77 -5.85 -9.60
N ILE A 110 -17.40 -7.08 -9.22
CA ILE A 110 -17.25 -7.50 -7.82
C ILE A 110 -16.20 -6.63 -7.12
N LYS A 111 -15.04 -6.41 -7.74
CA LYS A 111 -13.97 -5.54 -7.21
C LYS A 111 -14.44 -4.10 -7.06
N TYR A 112 -15.00 -3.48 -8.10
CA TYR A 112 -15.49 -2.10 -8.05
C TYR A 112 -16.58 -1.92 -6.99
N LYS A 113 -17.57 -2.82 -6.94
CA LYS A 113 -18.63 -2.79 -5.93
C LYS A 113 -18.11 -2.96 -4.51
N ALA A 114 -17.09 -3.78 -4.30
CA ALA A 114 -16.45 -3.93 -3.00
C ALA A 114 -15.64 -2.68 -2.61
N GLN A 115 -14.92 -2.06 -3.57
CA GLN A 115 -14.21 -0.79 -3.37
C GLN A 115 -15.15 0.40 -3.12
N ASP A 116 -16.35 0.41 -3.72
CA ASP A 116 -17.38 1.43 -3.46
C ASP A 116 -18.07 1.21 -2.10
N LEU A 117 -18.25 -0.05 -1.70
CA LEU A 117 -18.87 -0.44 -0.43
C LEU A 117 -17.97 -0.15 0.77
N LEU A 118 -16.70 -0.54 0.73
CA LEU A 118 -15.79 -0.53 1.89
C LEU A 118 -15.62 0.85 2.56
N PRO A 119 -15.51 1.99 1.83
CA PRO A 119 -15.46 3.33 2.43
C PRO A 119 -16.76 3.74 3.15
N LEU A 120 -17.91 3.16 2.77
CA LEU A 120 -19.19 3.40 3.42
C LEU A 120 -19.32 2.61 4.74
N LEU A 121 -18.44 1.63 4.98
CA LEU A 121 -18.45 0.77 6.18
C LEU A 121 -17.61 1.40 7.30
N ASN A 122 -17.91 2.65 7.64
CA ASN A 122 -17.14 3.46 8.60
C ASN A 122 -17.42 3.15 10.08
N GLN A 123 -18.26 2.15 10.38
CA GLN A 123 -18.60 1.72 11.75
C GLN A 123 -18.45 0.20 11.91
N GLY A 124 -17.99 -0.22 13.09
CA GLY A 124 -17.75 -1.62 13.40
C GLY A 124 -16.44 -2.15 12.82
N GLN A 125 -16.30 -3.47 12.78
CA GLN A 125 -15.15 -4.16 12.18
C GLN A 125 -15.59 -4.96 10.97
N THR A 126 -14.84 -4.87 9.87
CA THR A 126 -15.06 -5.66 8.66
C THR A 126 -13.94 -6.69 8.50
N GLY A 127 -14.29 -7.95 8.31
CA GLY A 127 -13.40 -9.01 7.83
C GLY A 127 -13.58 -9.26 6.33
N LEU A 128 -12.63 -9.92 5.70
CA LEU A 128 -12.65 -10.25 4.28
C LEU A 128 -12.35 -11.74 4.06
N VAL A 129 -13.25 -12.40 3.33
CA VAL A 129 -13.16 -13.81 2.92
C VAL A 129 -13.26 -13.88 1.40
N ALA A 130 -12.42 -14.70 0.78
CA ALA A 130 -12.57 -15.11 -0.61
C ALA A 130 -12.93 -16.60 -0.67
N TYR A 131 -13.77 -17.01 -1.60
CA TYR A 131 -14.12 -18.42 -1.78
C TYR A 131 -14.13 -18.86 -3.25
N ALA A 132 -13.80 -20.13 -3.46
CA ALA A 132 -13.94 -20.85 -4.73
C ALA A 132 -14.40 -22.27 -4.38
N GLY A 133 -13.58 -23.31 -4.58
CA GLY A 133 -13.88 -24.68 -4.11
C GLY A 133 -13.76 -24.86 -2.58
N ASP A 134 -13.03 -23.96 -1.91
CA ASP A 134 -13.02 -23.74 -0.45
C ASP A 134 -12.89 -22.22 -0.19
N ALA A 135 -13.06 -21.79 1.06
CA ALA A 135 -13.02 -20.40 1.49
C ALA A 135 -11.84 -20.09 2.41
N TYR A 136 -11.26 -18.90 2.27
CA TYR A 136 -10.06 -18.50 3.00
C TYR A 136 -10.22 -17.11 3.61
N THR A 137 -9.64 -16.93 4.81
CA THR A 137 -9.56 -15.62 5.46
C THR A 137 -8.49 -14.79 4.75
N ILE A 138 -8.90 -13.72 4.09
CA ILE A 138 -8.00 -12.74 3.47
C ILE A 138 -7.58 -11.70 4.52
N SER A 139 -8.56 -11.20 5.29
CA SER A 139 -8.32 -10.32 6.43
C SER A 139 -9.22 -10.70 7.61
N PRO A 140 -8.68 -10.83 8.84
CA PRO A 140 -9.47 -10.81 10.06
C PRO A 140 -10.30 -9.53 10.21
N LEU A 141 -11.12 -9.47 11.26
CA LEU A 141 -11.90 -8.27 11.58
C LEU A 141 -10.98 -7.06 11.82
N THR A 142 -11.13 -6.02 11.00
CA THR A 142 -10.37 -4.76 11.08
C THR A 142 -11.28 -3.55 10.89
N THR A 143 -10.86 -2.38 11.38
CA THR A 143 -11.50 -1.09 11.10
C THR A 143 -10.90 -0.39 9.87
N ASP A 144 -9.83 -0.93 9.30
CA ASP A 144 -9.11 -0.34 8.16
C ASP A 144 -9.70 -0.78 6.82
N SER A 145 -10.68 -0.02 6.32
CA SER A 145 -11.29 -0.24 5.00
C SER A 145 -10.36 0.06 3.82
N ALA A 146 -9.29 0.85 4.01
CA ALA A 146 -8.32 1.15 2.96
C ALA A 146 -7.41 -0.06 2.70
N THR A 147 -6.92 -0.73 3.75
CA THR A 147 -6.22 -2.02 3.62
C THR A 147 -7.11 -3.07 2.95
N LEU A 148 -8.39 -3.20 3.36
CA LEU A 148 -9.31 -4.12 2.69
C LEU A 148 -9.48 -3.81 1.20
N SER A 149 -9.60 -2.53 0.82
CA SER A 149 -9.74 -2.10 -0.58
C SER A 149 -8.49 -2.41 -1.42
N ASN A 150 -7.31 -2.43 -0.81
CA ASN A 150 -6.07 -2.86 -1.48
C ASN A 150 -6.01 -4.39 -1.63
N LEU A 151 -6.45 -5.16 -0.63
CA LEU A 151 -6.49 -6.63 -0.71
C LEU A 151 -7.46 -7.09 -1.81
N VAL A 152 -8.65 -6.48 -1.90
CA VAL A 152 -9.68 -6.79 -2.92
C VAL A 152 -9.17 -6.66 -4.36
N GLN A 153 -8.33 -5.66 -4.65
CA GLN A 153 -7.78 -5.45 -5.99
C GLN A 153 -6.93 -6.63 -6.48
N ASN A 154 -6.23 -7.30 -5.55
CA ASN A 154 -5.30 -8.38 -5.83
C ASN A 154 -5.94 -9.78 -5.71
N LEU A 155 -7.26 -9.88 -5.52
CA LEU A 155 -7.97 -11.16 -5.57
C LEU A 155 -8.28 -11.58 -7.01
N SER A 156 -8.08 -12.84 -7.35
CA SER A 156 -8.50 -13.44 -8.62
C SER A 156 -8.78 -14.94 -8.43
N PRO A 157 -9.53 -15.58 -9.35
CA PRO A 157 -9.68 -17.03 -9.35
C PRO A 157 -8.37 -17.81 -9.47
N GLU A 158 -7.36 -17.28 -10.15
CA GLU A 158 -6.05 -17.94 -10.35
C GLU A 158 -5.25 -18.14 -9.06
N ILE A 159 -5.34 -17.20 -8.11
CA ILE A 159 -4.65 -17.31 -6.82
C ILE A 159 -5.36 -18.24 -5.83
N MET A 160 -6.57 -18.72 -6.15
CA MET A 160 -7.34 -19.61 -5.28
C MET A 160 -6.74 -21.03 -5.28
N PRO A 161 -6.33 -21.58 -4.12
CA PRO A 161 -5.69 -22.90 -4.04
C PRO A 161 -6.54 -24.07 -4.56
N ILE A 162 -7.86 -23.97 -4.43
CA ILE A 162 -8.81 -24.99 -4.84
C ILE A 162 -9.90 -24.32 -5.68
N GLN A 163 -9.94 -24.67 -6.96
CA GLN A 163 -10.94 -24.21 -7.91
C GLN A 163 -12.31 -24.83 -7.61
N GLY A 164 -13.39 -24.15 -8.03
CA GLY A 164 -14.76 -24.57 -7.77
C GLY A 164 -15.65 -23.40 -7.33
N ALA A 165 -16.85 -23.72 -6.84
CA ALA A 165 -17.82 -22.75 -6.32
C ALA A 165 -18.56 -23.34 -5.11
N ARG A 166 -18.28 -22.81 -3.92
CA ARG A 166 -18.80 -23.24 -2.61
C ARG A 166 -19.09 -22.04 -1.70
N ALA A 167 -20.15 -21.31 -2.00
CA ALA A 167 -20.58 -20.14 -1.24
C ALA A 167 -20.92 -20.48 0.23
N ASP A 168 -21.37 -21.72 0.49
CA ASP A 168 -21.62 -22.22 1.85
C ASP A 168 -20.34 -22.37 2.68
N LEU A 169 -19.18 -22.63 2.06
CA LEU A 169 -17.90 -22.58 2.77
C LEU A 169 -17.47 -21.14 3.04
N GLY A 170 -17.78 -20.21 2.13
CA GLY A 170 -17.60 -18.76 2.33
C GLY A 170 -18.37 -18.24 3.55
N VAL A 171 -19.66 -18.53 3.64
CA VAL A 171 -20.53 -18.19 4.78
C VAL A 171 -20.02 -18.85 6.06
N LYS A 172 -19.64 -20.13 6.03
CA LYS A 172 -19.05 -20.83 7.18
C LYS A 172 -17.76 -20.17 7.68
N GLN A 173 -16.88 -19.76 6.77
CA GLN A 173 -15.62 -19.11 7.11
C GLN A 173 -15.87 -17.73 7.75
N ALA A 174 -16.84 -16.96 7.23
CA ALA A 174 -17.29 -15.70 7.83
C ALA A 174 -17.80 -15.88 9.27
N ILE A 175 -18.68 -16.86 9.50
CA ILE A 175 -19.18 -17.23 10.84
C ILE A 175 -18.02 -17.64 11.74
N SER A 176 -17.05 -18.41 11.24
CA SER A 176 -15.88 -18.86 12.01
C SER A 176 -15.02 -17.69 12.50
N ILE A 177 -14.74 -16.70 11.64
CA ILE A 177 -13.97 -15.50 12.01
C ILE A 177 -14.68 -14.72 13.13
N MET A 178 -16.00 -14.51 13.02
CA MET A 178 -16.77 -13.80 14.04
C MET A 178 -16.85 -14.58 15.37
N LYS A 179 -17.06 -15.90 15.31
CA LYS A 179 -17.03 -16.78 16.51
C LYS A 179 -15.66 -16.78 17.19
N GLN A 180 -14.55 -16.76 16.42
CA GLN A 180 -13.19 -16.67 16.96
C GLN A 180 -12.92 -15.33 17.66
N ALA A 181 -13.55 -14.25 17.21
CA ALA A 181 -13.54 -12.95 17.89
C ALA A 181 -14.45 -12.88 19.14
N GLY A 182 -15.11 -13.98 19.52
CA GLY A 182 -16.00 -14.06 20.68
C GLY A 182 -17.44 -13.56 20.41
N LEU A 183 -17.78 -13.26 19.16
CA LEU A 183 -19.09 -12.71 18.78
C LEU A 183 -20.09 -13.83 18.48
N ASN A 184 -21.34 -13.62 18.89
CA ASN A 184 -22.49 -14.52 18.62
C ASN A 184 -23.53 -13.91 17.66
N GLN A 185 -23.22 -12.73 17.13
CA GLN A 185 -24.01 -11.97 16.18
C GLN A 185 -23.09 -11.24 15.21
N GLY A 186 -23.59 -10.94 14.01
CA GLY A 186 -22.84 -10.20 13.01
C GLY A 186 -23.46 -10.31 11.61
N GLU A 187 -22.96 -9.53 10.67
CA GLU A 187 -23.48 -9.49 9.30
C GLU A 187 -22.51 -10.12 8.29
N ILE A 188 -23.07 -10.82 7.31
CA ILE A 188 -22.34 -11.44 6.21
C ILE A 188 -22.84 -10.78 4.94
N LEU A 189 -21.94 -10.13 4.21
CA LEU A 189 -22.22 -9.58 2.89
C LEU A 189 -21.64 -10.53 1.84
N LEU A 190 -22.49 -11.36 1.25
CA LEU A 190 -22.11 -12.32 0.23
C LEU A 190 -22.23 -11.70 -1.16
N PHE A 191 -21.10 -11.49 -1.83
CA PHE A 191 -21.03 -11.16 -3.25
C PHE A 191 -20.87 -12.48 -4.00
N ALA A 192 -21.91 -12.92 -4.70
CA ALA A 192 -21.98 -14.23 -5.35
C ALA A 192 -22.58 -14.14 -6.75
N ASP A 193 -22.14 -15.03 -7.63
CA ASP A 193 -22.60 -15.08 -9.02
C ASP A 193 -23.69 -16.14 -9.26
N ASP A 194 -23.73 -17.19 -8.45
CA ASP A 194 -24.71 -18.26 -8.46
C ASP A 194 -24.83 -18.91 -7.06
N LEU A 195 -25.87 -19.73 -6.84
CA LEU A 195 -26.00 -20.56 -5.65
C LEU A 195 -26.86 -21.79 -5.98
N ASP A 196 -26.35 -23.00 -5.74
CA ASP A 196 -27.14 -24.22 -5.90
C ASP A 196 -28.00 -24.55 -4.66
N THR A 197 -28.84 -25.59 -4.79
CA THR A 197 -29.77 -26.00 -3.74
C THR A 197 -29.06 -26.66 -2.56
N GLN A 198 -27.94 -27.35 -2.76
CA GLN A 198 -27.18 -27.97 -1.69
C GLN A 198 -26.45 -26.90 -0.86
N GLU A 199 -25.81 -25.93 -1.53
CA GLU A 199 -25.19 -24.77 -0.89
C GLU A 199 -26.23 -23.98 -0.06
N LEU A 200 -27.43 -23.73 -0.62
CA LEU A 200 -28.52 -23.05 0.08
C LEU A 200 -28.95 -23.78 1.37
N GLU A 201 -29.11 -25.09 1.36
CA GLU A 201 -29.47 -25.86 2.57
C GLU A 201 -28.34 -25.89 3.61
N GLN A 202 -27.07 -25.91 3.18
CA GLN A 202 -25.94 -25.76 4.11
C GLN A 202 -25.89 -24.36 4.74
N ILE A 203 -26.11 -23.31 3.95
CA ILE A 203 -26.18 -21.93 4.46
C ILE A 203 -27.29 -21.78 5.50
N LYS A 204 -28.51 -22.30 5.24
CA LYS A 204 -29.61 -22.30 6.22
C LYS A 204 -29.20 -22.96 7.54
N ALA A 205 -28.54 -24.12 7.49
CA ALA A 205 -28.08 -24.83 8.67
C ALA A 205 -27.04 -23.99 9.46
N GLN A 206 -26.06 -23.41 8.79
CA GLN A 206 -25.02 -22.58 9.40
C GLN A 206 -25.56 -21.30 10.04
N LEU A 207 -26.48 -20.61 9.36
CA LEU A 207 -27.12 -19.39 9.87
C LEU A 207 -27.93 -19.66 11.15
N SER A 208 -28.48 -20.88 11.31
CA SER A 208 -29.20 -21.26 12.54
C SER A 208 -28.32 -21.41 13.79
N GLU A 209 -27.00 -21.41 13.65
CA GLU A 209 -26.05 -21.57 14.78
C GLU A 209 -25.82 -20.29 15.61
N GLY A 210 -26.42 -19.16 15.25
CA GLY A 210 -26.25 -17.87 15.94
C GLY A 210 -27.10 -16.77 15.31
N ASN A 211 -26.91 -15.51 15.72
CA ASN A 211 -27.69 -14.39 15.20
C ASN A 211 -26.97 -13.73 14.00
N TRP A 212 -26.87 -14.47 12.89
CA TRP A 212 -26.14 -14.07 11.70
C TRP A 212 -27.08 -13.48 10.65
N THR A 213 -26.88 -12.22 10.28
CA THR A 213 -27.60 -11.59 9.16
C THR A 213 -26.87 -11.88 7.87
N LEU A 214 -27.52 -12.46 6.86
CA LEU A 214 -26.95 -12.69 5.52
C LEU A 214 -27.61 -11.77 4.49
N SER A 215 -26.87 -10.79 4.00
CA SER A 215 -27.26 -9.99 2.83
C SER A 215 -26.45 -10.45 1.61
N VAL A 216 -27.07 -10.45 0.43
CA VAL A 216 -26.52 -11.01 -0.80
C VAL A 216 -26.58 -9.99 -1.93
N LEU A 217 -25.43 -9.72 -2.56
CA LEU A 217 -25.32 -8.97 -3.81
C LEU A 217 -25.08 -9.94 -4.97
N ALA A 218 -26.07 -10.09 -5.84
CA ALA A 218 -26.04 -11.03 -6.95
C ALA A 218 -25.47 -10.44 -8.24
N PHE A 219 -24.39 -11.05 -8.74
CA PHE A 219 -23.76 -10.74 -10.03
C PHE A 219 -24.23 -11.72 -11.11
N GLY A 220 -24.21 -11.28 -12.37
CA GLY A 220 -24.60 -12.09 -13.54
C GLY A 220 -26.08 -12.07 -13.93
N THR A 221 -26.48 -12.93 -14.86
CA THR A 221 -27.80 -12.97 -15.50
C THR A 221 -28.35 -14.40 -15.60
N ALA A 222 -29.67 -14.53 -15.73
CA ALA A 222 -30.32 -15.83 -15.96
C ALA A 222 -30.08 -16.38 -17.40
N ALA A 223 -29.74 -15.51 -18.36
CA ALA A 223 -29.30 -15.92 -19.69
C ALA A 223 -27.89 -16.54 -19.62
N GLY A 224 -27.02 -15.89 -18.84
CA GLY A 224 -25.60 -16.23 -18.68
C GLY A 224 -24.73 -15.73 -19.84
N ALA A 225 -23.42 -15.88 -19.66
CA ALA A 225 -22.40 -15.62 -20.67
C ALA A 225 -21.38 -16.76 -20.69
N PRO A 226 -20.65 -16.96 -21.80
CA PRO A 226 -19.48 -17.82 -21.81
C PRO A 226 -18.43 -17.29 -20.82
N ILE A 227 -17.70 -18.21 -20.20
CA ILE A 227 -16.56 -17.89 -19.35
C ILE A 227 -15.33 -17.74 -20.26
N GLN A 228 -14.70 -16.57 -20.23
CA GLN A 228 -13.46 -16.29 -20.95
C GLN A 228 -12.33 -16.22 -19.94
N LEU A 229 -11.36 -17.14 -20.02
CA LEU A 229 -10.19 -17.18 -19.14
C LEU A 229 -9.25 -16.00 -19.45
N SER A 230 -8.26 -15.77 -18.57
CA SER A 230 -7.32 -14.64 -18.68
C SER A 230 -6.40 -14.68 -19.91
N ASP A 231 -6.22 -15.88 -20.49
CA ASP A 231 -5.56 -16.13 -21.78
C ASP A 231 -6.44 -15.76 -23.00
N GLY A 232 -7.68 -15.30 -22.76
CA GLY A 232 -8.67 -15.01 -23.80
C GLY A 232 -9.42 -16.24 -24.32
N SER A 233 -9.06 -17.45 -23.90
CA SER A 233 -9.71 -18.70 -24.31
C SER A 233 -11.09 -18.84 -23.67
N LEU A 234 -11.98 -19.62 -24.31
CA LEU A 234 -13.28 -19.95 -23.74
C LEU A 234 -13.20 -21.24 -22.94
N LEU A 235 -13.63 -21.21 -21.69
CA LEU A 235 -13.65 -22.38 -20.83
C LEU A 235 -14.60 -23.43 -21.42
N THR A 236 -14.08 -24.63 -21.68
CA THR A 236 -14.82 -25.75 -22.26
C THR A 236 -14.90 -26.92 -21.29
N THR A 237 -16.02 -27.63 -21.35
CA THR A 237 -16.17 -28.95 -20.74
C THR A 237 -15.25 -29.97 -21.43
N ALA A 238 -14.97 -31.11 -20.79
CA ALA A 238 -14.19 -32.21 -21.35
C ALA A 238 -14.70 -32.76 -22.72
N ASN A 239 -15.92 -32.39 -23.13
CA ASN A 239 -16.49 -32.70 -24.44
C ASN A 239 -16.30 -31.57 -25.48
N GLY A 240 -15.42 -30.60 -25.24
CA GLY A 240 -15.14 -29.45 -26.12
C GLY A 240 -16.26 -28.40 -26.20
N LYS A 241 -17.33 -28.52 -25.40
CA LYS A 241 -18.45 -27.57 -25.39
C LYS A 241 -18.20 -26.44 -24.40
N THR A 242 -18.30 -25.20 -24.87
CA THR A 242 -18.21 -23.97 -24.07
C THR A 242 -19.16 -23.97 -22.86
N VAL A 243 -18.60 -23.62 -21.70
CA VAL A 243 -19.33 -23.41 -20.45
C VAL A 243 -20.03 -22.05 -20.47
N ILE A 244 -21.29 -22.01 -20.05
CA ILE A 244 -22.09 -20.77 -19.91
C ILE A 244 -22.45 -20.57 -18.44
N ALA A 245 -21.90 -19.55 -17.80
CA ALA A 245 -22.16 -19.22 -16.40
C ALA A 245 -23.53 -18.53 -16.24
N LYS A 246 -24.46 -19.19 -15.54
CA LYS A 246 -25.84 -18.70 -15.30
C LYS A 246 -26.12 -18.50 -13.82
N THR A 247 -26.83 -17.43 -13.51
CA THR A 247 -27.15 -17.01 -12.14
C THR A 247 -28.56 -17.43 -11.71
N GLN A 248 -28.67 -18.32 -10.72
CA GLN A 248 -29.94 -18.76 -10.15
C GLN A 248 -30.43 -17.77 -9.06
N LEU A 249 -30.92 -16.61 -9.51
CA LEU A 249 -31.43 -15.51 -8.66
C LEU A 249 -32.49 -15.92 -7.62
N SER A 250 -33.19 -17.04 -7.82
CA SER A 250 -34.15 -17.59 -6.85
C SER A 250 -33.47 -18.09 -5.57
N ASN A 251 -32.30 -18.72 -5.71
CA ASN A 251 -31.60 -19.36 -4.60
C ASN A 251 -30.87 -18.32 -3.77
N LEU A 252 -30.15 -17.41 -4.43
CA LEU A 252 -29.52 -16.23 -3.81
C LEU A 252 -30.53 -15.38 -3.01
N ARG A 253 -31.73 -15.13 -3.57
CA ARG A 253 -32.81 -14.42 -2.85
C ARG A 253 -33.36 -15.23 -1.67
N SER A 254 -33.38 -16.56 -1.77
CA SER A 254 -33.80 -17.41 -0.67
C SER A 254 -32.77 -17.38 0.46
N ALA A 255 -31.47 -17.47 0.16
CA ALA A 255 -30.40 -17.38 1.15
C ALA A 255 -30.47 -16.08 1.98
N ALA A 256 -30.62 -14.93 1.32
CA ALA A 256 -30.75 -13.64 2.03
C ALA A 256 -31.96 -13.61 2.98
N ARG A 257 -33.11 -14.12 2.53
CA ARG A 257 -34.35 -14.16 3.33
C ARG A 257 -34.23 -15.07 4.56
N GLU A 258 -33.61 -16.22 4.42
CA GLU A 258 -33.40 -17.17 5.53
C GLU A 258 -32.42 -16.59 6.57
N GLY A 259 -31.43 -15.81 6.12
CA GLY A 259 -30.54 -15.03 6.98
C GLY A 259 -31.07 -13.66 7.38
N ASN A 260 -32.36 -13.36 7.22
CA ASN A 260 -32.99 -12.06 7.59
C ASN A 260 -32.29 -10.80 7.03
N GLY A 261 -31.51 -10.93 5.95
CA GLY A 261 -30.80 -9.83 5.30
C GLY A 261 -31.37 -9.51 3.92
N GLN A 262 -30.71 -8.59 3.22
CA GLN A 262 -31.23 -8.06 1.95
C GLN A 262 -30.70 -8.81 0.73
N PHE A 263 -31.55 -8.93 -0.29
CA PHE A 263 -31.16 -9.42 -1.61
C PHE A 263 -31.14 -8.25 -2.59
N GLU A 264 -29.95 -7.89 -3.05
CA GLU A 264 -29.77 -6.94 -4.14
C GLU A 264 -29.20 -7.63 -5.38
N ARG A 265 -29.54 -7.10 -6.55
CA ARG A 265 -28.95 -7.49 -7.82
C ARG A 265 -28.02 -6.36 -8.25
N TYR A 266 -26.89 -6.70 -8.88
CA TYR A 266 -26.01 -5.70 -9.51
C TYR A 266 -26.79 -4.64 -10.30
N ARG A 267 -26.50 -3.37 -10.02
CA ARG A 267 -26.97 -2.19 -10.76
C ARG A 267 -25.81 -1.29 -11.17
N HIS A 268 -25.99 -0.52 -12.24
CA HIS A 268 -24.99 0.44 -12.72
C HIS A 268 -24.97 1.76 -11.91
N ASP A 269 -25.95 2.00 -11.03
CA ASP A 269 -26.20 3.30 -10.37
C ASP A 269 -25.86 3.31 -8.86
N ASN A 270 -25.12 2.32 -8.37
CA ASN A 270 -24.72 2.13 -6.96
C ASN A 270 -25.85 2.14 -5.90
N GLN A 271 -27.11 2.16 -6.33
CA GLN A 271 -28.27 2.07 -5.44
C GLN A 271 -28.37 0.70 -4.74
N ASP A 272 -27.83 -0.35 -5.37
CA ASP A 272 -27.64 -1.67 -4.77
C ASP A 272 -26.76 -1.61 -3.52
N ILE A 273 -25.61 -0.93 -3.60
CA ILE A 273 -24.73 -0.70 -2.44
C ILE A 273 -25.39 0.20 -1.39
N ALA A 274 -26.07 1.28 -1.81
CA ALA A 274 -26.76 2.17 -0.89
C ALA A 274 -27.85 1.44 -0.08
N ASN A 275 -28.64 0.58 -0.72
CA ASN A 275 -29.67 -0.22 -0.06
C ASN A 275 -29.06 -1.19 0.97
N LEU A 276 -28.01 -1.93 0.58
CA LEU A 276 -27.28 -2.86 1.46
C LEU A 276 -26.72 -2.17 2.71
N VAL A 277 -26.23 -0.92 2.59
CA VAL A 277 -25.70 -0.17 3.74
C VAL A 277 -26.83 0.41 4.59
N SER A 278 -27.83 1.06 3.98
CA SER A 278 -28.86 1.82 4.70
C SER A 278 -29.81 1.00 5.58
N GLU A 279 -30.00 -0.28 5.24
CA GLU A 279 -30.84 -1.19 6.02
C GLU A 279 -30.03 -2.12 6.94
N SER A 280 -28.69 -1.99 6.91
CA SER A 280 -27.84 -2.82 7.76
C SER A 280 -28.05 -2.48 9.24
N SER A 281 -28.06 -3.52 10.09
CA SER A 281 -28.57 -3.43 11.46
C SER A 281 -27.74 -2.54 12.42
N PHE A 282 -26.66 -1.94 11.93
CA PHE A 282 -25.73 -1.08 12.63
C PHE A 282 -26.41 0.18 13.19
N ASP A 283 -27.30 0.82 12.44
CA ASP A 283 -28.01 2.02 12.93
C ASP A 283 -29.06 1.69 14.02
N ALA A 284 -29.65 0.50 13.99
CA ALA A 284 -30.72 0.09 14.92
C ALA A 284 -30.22 -0.20 16.35
N VAL A 285 -28.95 -0.60 16.51
CA VAL A 285 -28.36 -0.99 17.81
C VAL A 285 -27.76 0.20 18.59
N ASN A 286 -27.94 1.43 18.13
CA ASN A 286 -27.79 2.64 18.96
C ASN A 286 -28.75 2.68 20.18
N THR A 287 -29.63 1.69 20.33
CA THR A 287 -30.54 1.53 21.47
C THR A 287 -29.85 0.93 22.70
N LYS A 288 -28.97 1.70 23.34
CA LYS A 288 -28.49 1.50 24.74
C LYS A 288 -27.80 0.16 25.06
N VAL A 289 -26.72 -0.19 24.36
CA VAL A 289 -25.71 -1.05 25.01
C VAL A 289 -24.99 -0.21 26.07
N LYS A 290 -25.21 -0.55 27.34
CA LYS A 290 -24.37 -0.05 28.45
C LYS A 290 -23.03 -0.79 28.38
N GLY A 291 -22.10 -0.30 27.57
CA GLY A 291 -20.71 -0.75 27.64
C GLY A 291 -20.13 -0.49 29.03
N ASP A 292 -19.22 -1.36 29.49
CA ASP A 292 -18.56 -1.17 30.78
C ASP A 292 -17.81 0.16 30.81
N GLU A 293 -18.25 1.06 31.69
CA GLU A 293 -17.68 2.39 31.85
C GLU A 293 -16.26 2.26 32.46
N LEU A 294 -15.23 2.50 31.66
CA LEU A 294 -13.88 2.64 32.21
C LEU A 294 -13.81 3.95 33.01
N GLU A 295 -13.81 3.82 34.33
CA GLU A 295 -13.60 4.91 35.28
C GLU A 295 -12.14 5.40 35.22
N THR A 296 -11.87 6.44 34.44
CA THR A 296 -10.58 7.15 34.48
C THR A 296 -10.59 8.22 35.58
N LYS A 297 -9.45 8.47 36.22
CA LYS A 297 -9.30 9.48 37.29
C LYS A 297 -8.75 10.78 36.71
N ILE A 298 -9.44 11.90 36.92
CA ILE A 298 -8.98 13.21 36.42
C ILE A 298 -7.90 13.79 37.34
N ASN A 299 -6.80 14.28 36.76
CA ASN A 299 -5.82 15.10 37.47
C ASN A 299 -6.43 16.46 37.82
N ASN A 300 -6.75 16.67 39.10
CA ASN A 300 -7.32 17.91 39.61
C ASN A 300 -6.27 18.90 40.17
N GLY A 301 -4.97 18.63 39.95
CA GLY A 301 -3.87 19.49 40.40
C GLY A 301 -3.94 20.92 39.86
N PHE A 302 -4.59 21.14 38.72
CA PHE A 302 -4.76 22.48 38.13
C PHE A 302 -5.46 23.49 39.07
N TRP A 303 -6.32 23.03 39.99
CA TRP A 303 -6.97 23.87 41.01
C TRP A 303 -5.98 24.52 41.98
N LEU A 304 -4.73 24.02 42.06
CA LEU A 304 -3.67 24.59 42.89
C LEU A 304 -2.91 25.72 42.19
N LEU A 305 -3.02 25.87 40.86
CA LEU A 305 -2.32 26.89 40.09
C LEU A 305 -2.70 28.34 40.46
N PRO A 306 -3.97 28.71 40.74
CA PRO A 306 -4.31 30.05 41.23
C PRO A 306 -3.64 30.39 42.57
N PHE A 307 -3.50 29.41 43.47
CA PHE A 307 -2.79 29.59 44.73
C PHE A 307 -1.28 29.73 44.52
N ALA A 308 -0.69 28.95 43.61
CA ALA A 308 0.70 29.14 43.19
C ALA A 308 0.92 30.55 42.63
N LEU A 309 0.04 31.04 41.75
CA LEU A 309 0.12 32.38 41.17
C LEU A 309 0.07 33.49 42.24
N LEU A 310 -0.85 33.38 43.22
CA LEU A 310 -0.92 34.32 44.34
C LEU A 310 0.38 34.35 45.15
N CYS A 311 1.03 33.20 45.32
CA CYS A 311 2.29 33.07 46.04
C CYS A 311 3.51 33.52 45.21
N ALA A 312 3.38 33.59 43.89
CA ALA A 312 4.38 34.14 42.98
C ALA A 312 4.40 35.68 42.96
N LEU A 313 3.26 36.36 43.17
CA LEU A 313 3.18 37.83 43.21
C LEU A 313 4.28 38.54 44.04
N PRO A 314 4.59 38.16 45.30
CA PRO A 314 5.66 38.79 46.08
C PRO A 314 7.10 38.52 45.56
N LEU A 315 7.28 37.58 44.63
CA LEU A 315 8.56 37.28 43.97
C LEU A 315 8.78 38.12 42.71
N PHE A 316 7.71 38.65 42.10
CA PHE A 316 7.77 39.49 40.90
C PHE A 316 8.56 40.78 41.14
N ARG A 317 8.36 41.43 42.31
CA ARG A 317 8.96 42.74 42.67
C ARG A 317 10.50 42.76 42.78
N LYS A 318 11.18 41.61 42.68
CA LYS A 318 12.64 41.49 42.82
C LYS A 318 13.31 40.75 41.66
N GLY A 319 12.62 40.53 40.54
CA GLY A 319 13.21 39.87 39.36
C GLY A 319 13.50 38.37 39.51
N VAL A 320 13.14 37.75 40.63
CA VAL A 320 13.36 36.31 40.86
C VAL A 320 12.59 35.47 39.82
N ILE A 321 11.37 35.90 39.48
CA ILE A 321 10.59 35.26 38.40
C ILE A 321 11.30 35.40 37.06
N PHE A 322 11.91 36.54 36.75
CA PHE A 322 12.71 36.68 35.52
C PHE A 322 13.93 35.76 35.50
N SER A 323 14.61 35.53 36.64
CA SER A 323 15.70 34.52 36.70
C SER A 323 15.20 33.08 36.52
N LEU A 324 13.99 32.76 37.00
CA LEU A 324 13.39 31.43 36.89
C LEU A 324 12.84 31.16 35.47
N VAL A 325 12.19 32.16 34.87
CA VAL A 325 11.78 32.17 33.47
C VAL A 325 13.01 32.11 32.56
N ALA A 326 14.06 32.89 32.81
CA ALA A 326 15.30 32.81 32.04
C ALA A 326 15.95 31.42 32.15
N MET A 327 15.98 30.81 33.34
CA MET A 327 16.48 29.45 33.53
C MET A 327 15.63 28.41 32.78
N MET A 328 14.30 28.54 32.77
CA MET A 328 13.43 27.70 31.93
C MET A 328 13.65 27.95 30.43
N PHE A 329 13.88 29.19 30.01
CA PHE A 329 14.18 29.54 28.61
C PHE A 329 15.54 28.98 28.17
N SER A 330 16.54 28.96 29.06
CA SER A 330 17.84 28.32 28.81
C SER A 330 17.76 26.80 28.66
N PHE A 331 16.78 26.14 29.27
CA PHE A 331 16.51 24.71 29.06
C PHE A 331 15.54 24.43 27.89
N GLY A 332 14.60 25.35 27.61
CA GLY A 332 13.59 25.21 26.56
C GLY A 332 14.02 25.65 25.16
N LEU A 333 15.21 26.28 25.03
CA LEU A 333 15.81 26.63 23.74
C LEU A 333 16.74 25.55 23.17
N VAL A 334 16.86 24.39 23.83
CA VAL A 334 17.44 23.21 23.18
C VAL A 334 16.38 22.72 22.17
N PRO A 335 16.65 22.71 20.85
CA PRO A 335 15.68 22.22 19.89
C PRO A 335 15.39 20.74 20.17
N ASN A 336 14.10 20.41 20.24
CA ASN A 336 13.62 19.02 20.20
C ASN A 336 13.83 18.46 18.78
N HIS A 337 15.08 18.28 18.37
CA HIS A 337 15.38 17.16 17.50
C HIS A 337 15.02 15.91 18.30
N ALA A 338 14.23 15.01 17.72
CA ALA A 338 14.08 13.66 18.22
C ALA A 338 15.43 12.95 18.09
N GLN A 339 16.31 13.16 19.07
CA GLN A 339 17.59 12.48 19.16
C GLN A 339 17.30 11.05 19.62
N ALA A 340 17.12 10.16 18.64
CA ALA A 340 17.41 8.74 18.82
C ALA A 340 18.78 8.63 19.50
N SER A 341 18.92 7.73 20.48
CA SER A 341 19.93 7.94 21.50
C SER A 341 21.35 7.89 20.92
N VAL A 342 22.18 8.85 21.34
CA VAL A 342 23.62 8.90 20.97
C VAL A 342 24.38 7.68 21.51
N LEU A 343 23.77 6.89 22.40
CA LEU A 343 24.29 5.61 22.87
C LEU A 343 24.04 4.50 21.85
N ASP A 344 22.86 4.43 21.23
CA ASP A 344 22.54 3.41 20.23
C ASP A 344 23.45 3.56 19.00
N SER A 345 23.63 4.79 18.49
CA SER A 345 24.52 5.05 17.36
C SER A 345 26.01 4.82 17.65
N ALA A 346 26.42 4.90 18.93
CA ALA A 346 27.79 4.64 19.37
C ALA A 346 28.14 3.15 19.45
N PHE A 347 27.15 2.26 19.56
CA PHE A 347 27.36 0.80 19.57
C PHE A 347 26.96 0.10 18.26
N SER A 348 26.23 0.78 17.36
CA SER A 348 25.89 0.25 16.04
C SER A 348 27.10 0.16 15.10
N ASN A 349 27.22 -0.97 14.41
CA ASN A 349 28.19 -1.13 13.32
C ASN A 349 27.70 -0.40 12.04
N ALA A 350 28.58 -0.32 11.02
CA ALA A 350 28.27 0.42 9.79
C ALA A 350 27.09 -0.16 9.01
N ASN A 351 26.99 -1.50 8.92
CA ASN A 351 25.87 -2.18 8.27
C ASN A 351 24.54 -2.00 9.04
N GLN A 352 24.57 -1.86 10.36
CA GLN A 352 23.37 -1.62 11.17
C GLN A 352 22.82 -0.20 10.96
N ARG A 353 23.68 0.80 10.75
CA ARG A 353 23.24 2.14 10.35
C ARG A 353 22.71 2.15 8.92
N GLY A 354 23.45 1.57 7.98
CA GLY A 354 23.00 1.42 6.58
C GLY A 354 21.65 0.67 6.47
N TYR A 355 21.41 -0.34 7.31
CA TYR A 355 20.13 -1.06 7.35
C TYR A 355 18.99 -0.26 8.01
N ALA A 356 19.30 0.69 8.89
CA ALA A 356 18.30 1.66 9.38
C ALA A 356 17.93 2.65 8.27
N SER A 357 18.92 3.26 7.60
CA SER A 357 18.69 4.14 6.45
C SER A 357 17.95 3.46 5.30
N PHE A 358 18.24 2.17 5.05
CA PHE A 358 17.53 1.36 4.06
C PHE A 358 16.04 1.17 4.42
N GLN A 359 15.71 0.94 5.70
CA GLN A 359 14.32 0.88 6.17
C GLN A 359 13.60 2.23 6.10
N ASP A 360 14.33 3.32 6.39
CA ASP A 360 13.84 4.71 6.26
C ASP A 360 13.73 5.16 4.78
N LYS A 361 14.09 4.28 3.83
CA LYS A 361 14.10 4.49 2.36
C LYS A 361 15.11 5.54 1.86
N ASP A 362 16.09 5.89 2.68
CA ASP A 362 17.25 6.70 2.27
C ASP A 362 18.34 5.77 1.69
N TYR A 363 18.07 5.25 0.50
CA TYR A 363 18.91 4.25 -0.16
C TYR A 363 20.28 4.81 -0.58
N GLU A 364 20.35 6.10 -0.91
CA GLU A 364 21.59 6.76 -1.28
C GLU A 364 22.53 6.87 -0.07
N LEU A 365 22.02 7.26 1.11
CA LEU A 365 22.78 7.23 2.37
C LEU A 365 23.14 5.79 2.78
N ALA A 366 22.19 4.85 2.68
CA ALA A 366 22.39 3.45 3.03
C ALA A 366 23.57 2.83 2.23
N SER A 367 23.67 3.13 0.93
CA SER A 367 24.77 2.65 0.07
C SER A 367 26.15 3.10 0.55
N GLN A 368 26.25 4.30 1.12
CA GLN A 368 27.50 4.87 1.63
C GLN A 368 27.87 4.29 3.01
N GLU A 369 26.87 3.95 3.82
CA GLU A 369 27.08 3.39 5.17
C GLU A 369 27.35 1.87 5.17
N PHE A 370 26.75 1.10 4.25
CA PHE A 370 27.03 -0.33 4.13
C PHE A 370 28.50 -0.58 3.81
N GLN A 371 29.17 -1.41 4.62
CA GLN A 371 30.50 -1.95 4.35
C GLN A 371 30.44 -3.24 3.53
N ASP A 372 29.39 -4.04 3.71
CA ASP A 372 29.14 -5.26 2.93
C ASP A 372 28.77 -4.90 1.48
N THR A 373 29.43 -5.54 0.51
CA THR A 373 29.26 -5.25 -0.92
C THR A 373 27.88 -5.65 -1.45
N LYS A 374 27.25 -6.70 -0.90
CA LYS A 374 25.94 -7.19 -1.34
C LYS A 374 24.83 -6.26 -0.85
N TRP A 375 24.91 -5.83 0.42
CA TRP A 375 23.97 -4.85 0.96
C TRP A 375 24.13 -3.46 0.33
N ARG A 376 25.37 -3.04 0.03
CA ARG A 376 25.61 -1.82 -0.75
C ARG A 376 24.96 -1.93 -2.14
N ALA A 377 25.14 -3.05 -2.84
CA ALA A 377 24.54 -3.24 -4.15
C ALA A 377 23.01 -3.23 -4.12
N ALA A 378 22.38 -3.83 -3.10
CA ALA A 378 20.94 -3.75 -2.91
C ALA A 378 20.44 -2.31 -2.70
N ALA A 379 21.16 -1.52 -1.89
CA ALA A 379 20.85 -0.10 -1.72
C ALA A 379 21.02 0.71 -3.02
N GLN A 380 22.10 0.46 -3.78
CA GLN A 380 22.33 1.11 -5.07
C GLN A 380 21.26 0.74 -6.11
N TYR A 381 20.81 -0.52 -6.13
CA TYR A 381 19.74 -0.98 -7.01
C TYR A 381 18.42 -0.24 -6.70
N GLU A 382 18.04 -0.11 -5.43
CA GLU A 382 16.82 0.63 -5.04
C GLU A 382 16.96 2.16 -5.19
N SER A 383 18.18 2.71 -5.20
CA SER A 383 18.43 4.12 -5.55
C SER A 383 18.55 4.37 -7.07
N GLY A 384 18.45 3.34 -7.92
CA GLY A 384 18.60 3.44 -9.37
C GLY A 384 20.05 3.52 -9.89
N ASP A 385 21.05 3.33 -9.02
CA ASP A 385 22.47 3.20 -9.41
C ASP A 385 22.77 1.75 -9.83
N TYR A 386 22.20 1.34 -10.95
CA TYR A 386 22.32 -0.03 -11.46
C TYR A 386 23.77 -0.36 -11.86
N GLU A 387 24.53 0.58 -12.43
CA GLU A 387 25.96 0.39 -12.71
C GLU A 387 26.77 0.12 -11.43
N GLY A 388 26.51 0.88 -10.35
CA GLY A 388 27.13 0.69 -9.05
C GLY A 388 26.77 -0.66 -8.41
N ALA A 389 25.50 -1.06 -8.48
CA ALA A 389 25.04 -2.37 -8.01
C ALA A 389 25.72 -3.52 -8.79
N ILE A 390 25.73 -3.44 -10.12
CA ILE A 390 26.43 -4.37 -11.01
C ILE A 390 27.91 -4.46 -10.62
N ASN A 391 28.60 -3.34 -10.38
CA ASN A 391 30.03 -3.32 -10.07
C ASN A 391 30.36 -3.89 -8.68
N ASN A 392 29.48 -3.76 -7.68
CA ASN A 392 29.65 -4.40 -6.37
C ASN A 392 29.28 -5.91 -6.38
N LEU A 393 28.40 -6.36 -7.29
CA LEU A 393 28.03 -7.78 -7.44
C LEU A 393 28.94 -8.57 -8.41
N LYS A 394 29.61 -7.90 -9.36
CA LYS A 394 30.58 -8.50 -10.30
C LYS A 394 31.71 -9.21 -9.54
N GLY A 395 31.66 -10.54 -9.50
CA GLY A 395 32.66 -11.40 -8.85
C GLY A 395 32.09 -12.27 -7.74
N HIS A 396 30.88 -11.99 -7.27
CA HIS A 396 30.11 -12.91 -6.43
C HIS A 396 29.52 -14.03 -7.29
N SER A 397 29.42 -15.23 -6.73
CA SER A 397 28.98 -16.44 -7.45
C SER A 397 27.99 -17.31 -6.68
N ASP A 398 27.55 -16.84 -5.51
CA ASP A 398 26.38 -17.36 -4.79
C ASP A 398 25.08 -17.02 -5.54
N THR A 399 24.08 -17.90 -5.40
CA THR A 399 22.81 -17.82 -6.14
C THR A 399 22.17 -16.43 -6.06
N ASP A 400 22.00 -15.90 -4.84
CA ASP A 400 21.35 -14.62 -4.57
C ASP A 400 22.10 -13.47 -5.26
N SER A 401 23.44 -13.47 -5.20
CA SER A 401 24.25 -12.44 -5.86
C SER A 401 24.19 -12.53 -7.37
N LEU A 402 24.07 -13.74 -7.94
CA LEU A 402 23.89 -13.94 -9.38
C LEU A 402 22.48 -13.52 -9.84
N TYR A 403 21.46 -13.74 -9.01
CA TYR A 403 20.09 -13.30 -9.26
C TYR A 403 20.00 -11.77 -9.23
N ASN A 404 20.52 -11.15 -8.16
CA ASN A 404 20.54 -9.69 -8.00
C ASN A 404 21.40 -9.01 -9.08
N LEU A 405 22.48 -9.66 -9.54
CA LEU A 405 23.28 -9.18 -10.68
C LEU A 405 22.47 -9.26 -11.98
N GLY A 406 21.66 -10.30 -12.16
CA GLY A 406 20.70 -10.41 -13.26
C GLY A 406 19.64 -9.30 -13.23
N ASN A 407 19.05 -9.04 -12.07
CA ASN A 407 18.08 -7.95 -11.84
C ASN A 407 18.72 -6.59 -12.19
N ALA A 408 19.94 -6.34 -11.69
CA ALA A 408 20.66 -5.09 -11.96
C ALA A 408 21.02 -4.91 -13.44
N TYR A 409 21.49 -5.96 -14.14
CA TYR A 409 21.70 -5.90 -15.60
C TYR A 409 20.39 -5.66 -16.37
N ALA A 410 19.28 -6.27 -15.95
CA ALA A 410 17.99 -6.11 -16.62
C ALA A 410 17.50 -4.65 -16.53
N GLN A 411 17.58 -4.03 -15.35
CA GLN A 411 17.23 -2.62 -15.15
C GLN A 411 18.21 -1.66 -15.84
N ASN A 412 19.49 -2.03 -15.98
CA ASN A 412 20.48 -1.27 -16.75
C ASN A 412 20.30 -1.39 -18.28
N GLY A 413 19.42 -2.29 -18.75
CA GLY A 413 19.19 -2.56 -20.18
C GLY A 413 20.17 -3.55 -20.80
N ASP A 414 21.08 -4.13 -20.03
CA ASP A 414 22.07 -5.13 -20.47
C ASP A 414 21.45 -6.54 -20.56
N LEU A 415 20.42 -6.70 -21.39
CA LEU A 415 19.55 -7.90 -21.42
C LEU A 415 20.33 -9.21 -21.61
N ASP A 416 21.39 -9.22 -22.43
CA ASP A 416 22.26 -10.39 -22.62
C ASP A 416 22.96 -10.83 -21.32
N GLN A 417 23.42 -9.87 -20.52
CA GLN A 417 24.09 -10.15 -19.25
C GLN A 417 23.10 -10.56 -18.16
N ALA A 418 21.88 -10.01 -18.20
CA ALA A 418 20.78 -10.45 -17.34
C ALA A 418 20.40 -11.91 -17.61
N ILE A 419 20.15 -12.27 -18.88
CA ILE A 419 19.89 -13.65 -19.34
C ILE A 419 21.00 -14.59 -18.88
N ALA A 420 22.27 -14.24 -19.13
CA ALA A 420 23.42 -15.05 -18.74
C ALA A 420 23.60 -15.17 -17.21
N SER A 421 23.02 -14.27 -16.42
CA SER A 421 23.05 -14.31 -14.96
C SER A 421 21.93 -15.20 -14.40
N TYR A 422 20.69 -15.05 -14.87
CA TYR A 422 19.58 -15.95 -14.50
C TYR A 422 19.84 -17.39 -14.94
N GLN A 423 20.44 -17.62 -16.11
CA GLN A 423 20.84 -18.97 -16.53
C GLN A 423 21.85 -19.61 -15.58
N LYS A 424 22.76 -18.84 -14.97
CA LYS A 424 23.68 -19.36 -13.94
C LYS A 424 22.96 -19.65 -12.62
N VAL A 425 21.96 -18.84 -12.25
CA VAL A 425 21.07 -19.11 -11.11
C VAL A 425 20.37 -20.45 -11.32
N LEU A 426 19.74 -20.66 -12.49
CA LEU A 426 19.04 -21.90 -12.82
C LEU A 426 19.96 -23.12 -12.98
N GLN A 427 21.25 -22.93 -13.29
CA GLN A 427 22.26 -23.98 -13.24
C GLN A 427 22.61 -24.40 -11.80
N GLN A 428 22.51 -23.49 -10.82
CA GLN A 428 22.75 -23.79 -9.40
C GLN A 428 21.47 -24.30 -8.71
N GLN A 429 20.32 -23.72 -9.05
CA GLN A 429 19.00 -24.03 -8.50
C GLN A 429 17.96 -24.14 -9.64
N PRO A 430 17.78 -25.33 -10.23
CA PRO A 430 16.84 -25.54 -11.34
C PRO A 430 15.36 -25.22 -11.03
N GLU A 431 14.99 -25.10 -9.76
CA GLU A 431 13.63 -24.75 -9.31
C GLU A 431 13.50 -23.31 -8.76
N HIS A 432 14.47 -22.43 -9.00
CA HIS A 432 14.39 -21.03 -8.59
C HIS A 432 13.34 -20.28 -9.43
N ALA A 433 12.12 -20.19 -8.91
CA ALA A 433 10.95 -19.67 -9.62
C ALA A 433 11.17 -18.25 -10.16
N ASP A 434 11.72 -17.35 -9.35
CA ASP A 434 11.88 -15.92 -9.73
C ASP A 434 12.93 -15.74 -10.83
N ALA A 435 13.96 -16.59 -10.88
CA ALA A 435 14.93 -16.60 -11.97
C ALA A 435 14.36 -17.20 -13.27
N LYS A 436 13.40 -18.14 -13.19
CA LYS A 436 12.64 -18.59 -14.39
C LYS A 436 11.77 -17.44 -14.92
N TYR A 437 11.06 -16.75 -14.03
CA TYR A 437 10.15 -15.65 -14.39
C TYR A 437 10.89 -14.44 -14.96
N ASN A 438 11.93 -13.93 -14.28
CA ASN A 438 12.68 -12.78 -14.77
C ASN A 438 13.46 -13.10 -16.06
N LEU A 439 13.88 -14.35 -16.27
CA LEU A 439 14.50 -14.78 -17.53
C LEU A 439 13.51 -14.68 -18.70
N ASP A 440 12.28 -15.14 -18.54
CA ASP A 440 11.23 -15.05 -19.56
C ASP A 440 10.91 -13.58 -19.92
N ILE A 441 10.68 -12.73 -18.91
CA ILE A 441 10.45 -11.28 -19.10
C ILE A 441 11.58 -10.62 -19.90
N VAL A 442 12.84 -10.90 -19.55
CA VAL A 442 14.00 -10.31 -20.25
C VAL A 442 14.17 -10.89 -21.67
N GLN A 443 13.84 -12.15 -21.89
CA GLN A 443 13.85 -12.77 -23.23
C GLN A 443 12.78 -12.15 -24.14
N GLN A 444 11.56 -11.94 -23.64
CA GLN A 444 10.49 -11.24 -24.36
C GLN A 444 10.90 -9.80 -24.70
N GLN A 445 11.49 -9.08 -23.74
CA GLN A 445 12.00 -7.72 -23.95
C GLN A 445 13.10 -7.68 -25.03
N GLN A 446 14.02 -8.65 -25.02
CA GLN A 446 15.06 -8.78 -26.05
C GLN A 446 14.46 -9.06 -27.44
N GLN A 447 13.45 -9.92 -27.54
CA GLN A 447 12.77 -10.22 -28.79
C GLN A 447 12.05 -8.98 -29.36
N GLN A 448 11.39 -8.19 -28.51
CA GLN A 448 10.75 -6.93 -28.92
C GLN A 448 11.77 -5.90 -29.46
N GLN A 449 12.94 -5.76 -28.81
CA GLN A 449 14.01 -4.90 -29.32
C GLN A 449 14.52 -5.35 -30.71
N GLN A 450 14.66 -6.66 -30.94
CA GLN A 450 15.08 -7.19 -32.23
C GLN A 450 14.03 -6.94 -33.33
N GLN A 451 12.74 -7.05 -33.02
CA GLN A 451 11.65 -6.74 -33.97
C GLN A 451 11.62 -5.26 -34.33
N GLN A 452 11.82 -4.35 -33.37
CA GLN A 452 11.93 -2.91 -33.64
C GLN A 452 13.12 -2.59 -34.55
N GLN A 453 14.29 -3.16 -34.29
CA GLN A 453 15.48 -2.98 -35.15
C GLN A 453 15.26 -3.52 -36.57
N GLN A 454 14.47 -4.58 -36.75
CA GLN A 454 14.08 -5.09 -38.08
C GLN A 454 13.12 -4.12 -38.79
N GLN A 455 12.10 -3.59 -38.11
CA GLN A 455 11.18 -2.59 -38.69
C GLN A 455 11.87 -1.28 -39.08
N ASP A 456 12.84 -0.80 -38.29
CA ASP A 456 13.65 0.37 -38.64
C ASP A 456 14.58 0.10 -39.84
N SER A 457 15.10 -1.12 -39.95
CA SER A 457 15.92 -1.57 -41.10
C SER A 457 15.10 -1.70 -42.39
N GLU A 458 13.87 -2.20 -42.31
CA GLU A 458 12.94 -2.24 -43.44
C GLU A 458 12.42 -0.85 -43.83
N SER A 459 12.20 0.05 -42.86
CA SER A 459 11.83 1.44 -43.12
C SER A 459 12.92 2.19 -43.89
N ASN A 460 14.19 2.08 -43.47
CA ASN A 460 15.32 2.65 -44.22
C ASN A 460 15.48 2.03 -45.62
N SER A 461 15.33 0.70 -45.75
CA SER A 461 15.42 0.03 -47.06
C SER A 461 14.31 0.49 -48.02
N ASN A 462 13.08 0.66 -47.54
CA ASN A 462 11.97 1.20 -48.34
C ASN A 462 12.21 2.67 -48.74
N GLN A 463 12.87 3.46 -47.89
CA GLN A 463 13.18 4.86 -48.17
C GLN A 463 14.25 5.00 -49.27
N ASP A 464 15.29 4.17 -49.27
CA ASP A 464 16.28 4.09 -50.36
C ASP A 464 15.68 3.55 -51.66
N GLN A 465 14.71 2.62 -51.57
CA GLN A 465 14.00 2.09 -52.73
C GLN A 465 13.06 3.14 -53.35
N GLN A 466 12.36 3.96 -52.55
CA GLN A 466 11.59 5.11 -53.03
C GLN A 466 12.47 6.18 -53.67
N ASN A 467 13.65 6.47 -53.11
CA ASN A 467 14.60 7.44 -53.66
C ASN A 467 15.13 6.98 -55.03
N SER A 468 15.41 5.67 -55.16
CA SER A 468 15.80 5.01 -56.41
C SER A 468 14.69 5.04 -57.47
N GLU A 469 13.42 4.84 -57.08
CA GLU A 469 12.27 4.98 -57.98
C GLU A 469 12.03 6.43 -58.41
N GLN A 470 12.23 7.42 -57.53
CA GLN A 470 12.14 8.83 -57.90
C GLN A 470 13.23 9.22 -58.91
N GLN A 471 14.48 8.74 -58.76
CA GLN A 471 15.51 8.96 -59.78
C GLN A 471 15.16 8.32 -61.13
N SER A 472 14.55 7.13 -61.15
CA SER A 472 14.10 6.51 -62.41
C SER A 472 12.92 7.24 -63.07
N LYS A 473 11.92 7.68 -62.29
CA LYS A 473 10.78 8.47 -62.81
C LYS A 473 11.19 9.85 -63.34
N ASN A 474 12.22 10.48 -62.75
CA ASN A 474 12.71 11.78 -63.22
C ASN A 474 13.50 11.68 -64.53
N ASN A 475 14.19 10.55 -64.78
CA ASN A 475 14.95 10.33 -66.01
C ASN A 475 14.08 9.98 -67.24
N GLN A 476 12.82 9.57 -67.02
CA GLN A 476 11.89 9.19 -68.10
C GLN A 476 10.91 10.31 -68.50
N SER A 477 10.86 11.40 -67.72
CA SER A 477 9.97 12.56 -67.97
C SER A 477 10.62 13.69 -68.77
N ASN A 478 11.92 13.59 -69.11
CA ASN A 478 12.71 14.70 -69.63
C ASN A 478 13.13 14.54 -71.11
N LYS A 479 12.27 13.91 -71.93
CA LYS A 479 12.56 13.64 -73.35
C LYS A 479 11.53 14.18 -74.37
N ASP A 480 10.47 14.83 -73.92
CA ASP A 480 9.48 15.49 -74.80
C ASP A 480 9.05 16.84 -74.24
N LYS A 481 9.86 17.88 -74.50
CA LYS A 481 9.47 19.26 -74.87
C LYS A 481 10.68 20.20 -74.86
N SER A 482 11.47 20.12 -75.93
CA SER A 482 12.26 21.26 -76.37
C SER A 482 11.36 22.29 -77.06
N ASP A 483 11.74 23.57 -76.89
CA ASP A 483 11.43 24.72 -77.77
C ASP A 483 10.13 25.52 -77.53
N SER A 484 10.22 26.57 -76.71
CA SER A 484 10.16 27.98 -77.20
C SER A 484 10.31 29.03 -76.09
N SER A 485 11.20 30.01 -76.31
CA SER A 485 11.38 31.30 -75.59
C SER A 485 11.56 31.29 -74.05
N GLN A 486 12.73 31.59 -73.45
CA GLN A 486 13.53 32.85 -73.50
C GLN A 486 12.73 34.02 -72.87
N SER A 487 13.13 34.69 -71.78
CA SER A 487 14.47 34.93 -71.20
C SER A 487 14.46 35.39 -69.72
N GLN A 488 15.41 34.91 -68.90
CA GLN A 488 16.36 35.76 -68.13
C GLN A 488 17.40 34.90 -67.35
N GLN A 489 18.67 35.32 -67.39
CA GLN A 489 19.80 34.73 -66.64
C GLN A 489 19.66 35.02 -65.12
N SER A 490 20.06 34.20 -64.15
CA SER A 490 21.13 33.20 -64.00
C SER A 490 22.54 33.76 -63.76
N GLU A 491 22.96 33.81 -62.49
CA GLU A 491 24.34 33.56 -62.06
C GLU A 491 24.38 33.43 -60.52
N GLN A 492 24.62 32.22 -60.00
CA GLN A 492 25.14 32.02 -58.65
C GLN A 492 25.81 30.65 -58.52
N SER A 493 27.09 30.65 -58.18
CA SER A 493 27.87 29.47 -57.83
C SER A 493 28.97 29.87 -56.85
N GLU A 494 29.09 29.08 -55.77
CA GLU A 494 30.16 29.11 -54.74
C GLU A 494 30.12 30.35 -53.79
N GLN A 495 30.45 30.28 -52.49
CA GLN A 495 31.21 29.24 -51.74
C GLN A 495 30.92 29.26 -50.20
N SER A 496 31.21 28.13 -49.52
CA SER A 496 31.72 27.97 -48.13
C SER A 496 30.96 28.45 -46.86
N GLU A 497 30.58 27.45 -46.04
CA GLU A 497 30.99 27.17 -44.63
C GLU A 497 31.01 28.23 -43.49
N GLN A 498 30.16 27.94 -42.47
CA GLN A 498 30.49 27.71 -41.04
C GLN A 498 30.85 28.87 -40.06
N SER A 499 30.34 28.73 -38.82
CA SER A 499 30.63 29.51 -37.58
C SER A 499 30.15 30.99 -37.62
N GLU A 500 29.84 31.75 -36.55
CA GLU A 500 29.55 31.55 -35.11
C GLU A 500 28.90 32.89 -34.59
N GLN A 501 28.35 33.12 -33.39
CA GLN A 501 28.12 32.42 -32.10
C GLN A 501 27.03 33.21 -31.31
N SER A 502 26.43 32.66 -30.24
CA SER A 502 25.91 33.42 -29.06
C SER A 502 24.67 34.37 -29.26
N GLN A 503 23.80 34.69 -28.28
CA GLN A 503 23.62 34.25 -26.89
C GLN A 503 22.23 34.66 -26.34
N ASN A 504 21.75 33.92 -25.33
CA ASN A 504 20.97 34.39 -24.16
C ASN A 504 19.46 34.74 -24.25
N ASN A 505 18.70 34.19 -23.27
CA ASN A 505 17.63 34.81 -22.45
C ASN A 505 16.49 35.64 -23.10
N GLN A 506 15.22 35.56 -22.67
CA GLN A 506 14.71 35.19 -21.34
C GLN A 506 13.19 34.90 -21.40
N GLN A 507 12.76 33.92 -20.58
CA GLN A 507 11.63 34.02 -19.65
C GLN A 507 10.18 34.26 -20.14
N SER A 508 9.33 33.33 -19.70
CA SER A 508 7.90 33.20 -19.99
C SER A 508 7.00 34.25 -19.31
N GLN A 509 5.85 34.49 -19.97
CA GLN A 509 4.53 34.79 -19.39
C GLN A 509 4.25 36.19 -18.79
N PRO A 510 2.96 36.61 -18.64
CA PRO A 510 1.70 35.93 -19.04
C PRO A 510 0.61 36.79 -19.76
N SER A 511 -0.49 36.11 -20.11
CA SER A 511 -1.89 36.56 -20.06
C SER A 511 -2.60 37.24 -21.25
N GLN A 512 -3.65 36.52 -21.70
CA GLN A 512 -5.03 36.97 -21.99
C GLN A 512 -5.34 37.83 -23.23
N SER A 513 -5.99 37.20 -24.22
CA SER A 513 -7.36 37.59 -24.67
C SER A 513 -7.96 36.56 -25.65
N GLU A 514 -9.08 35.92 -25.26
CA GLU A 514 -10.09 35.33 -26.16
C GLU A 514 -11.01 36.45 -26.73
N PRO A 515 -12.02 36.15 -27.59
CA PRO A 515 -12.01 35.32 -28.81
C PRO A 515 -12.65 36.08 -30.02
N THR A 516 -12.66 35.47 -31.22
CA THR A 516 -13.86 35.23 -32.07
C THR A 516 -13.49 34.78 -33.48
N ASP A 517 -13.89 33.56 -33.83
CA ASP A 517 -14.55 33.10 -35.06
C ASP A 517 -14.14 33.67 -36.44
N ASN A 518 -13.60 32.78 -37.29
CA ASN A 518 -14.34 32.37 -38.48
C ASN A 518 -13.86 31.00 -39.01
N GLU A 519 -14.81 30.10 -39.28
CA GLU A 519 -14.56 28.74 -39.76
C GLU A 519 -14.27 28.68 -41.27
N GLY A 520 -13.64 27.58 -41.72
CA GLY A 520 -13.74 27.20 -43.15
C GLY A 520 -12.57 26.45 -43.78
N LYS A 521 -12.18 25.28 -43.24
CA LYS A 521 -11.64 24.10 -44.00
C LYS A 521 -11.10 23.00 -43.06
N SER A 522 -11.97 22.07 -42.66
CA SER A 522 -11.56 20.81 -42.01
C SER A 522 -12.63 19.74 -42.21
N SER A 523 -12.55 19.00 -43.31
CA SER A 523 -13.53 17.92 -43.62
C SER A 523 -12.89 16.75 -44.38
N GLN A 524 -11.55 16.66 -44.40
CA GLN A 524 -10.83 15.71 -45.25
C GLN A 524 -9.66 14.99 -44.54
N SER A 525 -9.43 15.26 -43.25
CA SER A 525 -8.39 14.61 -42.44
C SER A 525 -8.92 13.62 -41.40
N GLU A 526 -10.24 13.54 -41.19
CA GLU A 526 -10.83 12.61 -40.20
C GLU A 526 -11.12 11.23 -40.81
N ASN A 527 -11.65 11.14 -42.03
CA ASN A 527 -11.89 9.85 -42.70
C ASN A 527 -10.63 8.99 -42.84
N GLN A 528 -9.47 9.60 -43.15
CA GLN A 528 -8.22 8.85 -43.31
C GLN A 528 -7.70 8.25 -41.99
N LYS A 529 -8.01 8.85 -40.83
CA LYS A 529 -7.63 8.29 -39.53
C LYS A 529 -8.48 7.08 -39.12
N GLN A 530 -9.77 7.06 -39.49
CA GLN A 530 -10.64 5.92 -39.20
C GLN A 530 -10.29 4.70 -40.05
N GLU A 531 -10.02 4.86 -41.35
CA GLU A 531 -9.60 3.74 -42.21
C GLU A 531 -8.25 3.14 -41.77
N GLN A 532 -7.30 3.96 -41.30
CA GLN A 532 -6.01 3.47 -40.77
C GLN A 532 -6.17 2.67 -39.46
N GLN A 533 -6.98 3.13 -38.51
CA GLN A 533 -7.22 2.38 -37.26
C GLN A 533 -7.95 1.05 -37.50
N GLN A 534 -8.83 0.99 -38.50
CA GLN A 534 -9.58 -0.22 -38.80
C GLN A 534 -8.70 -1.31 -39.45
N ALA A 535 -7.79 -0.92 -40.35
CA ALA A 535 -6.80 -1.83 -40.93
C ALA A 535 -5.79 -2.37 -39.89
N GLN A 536 -5.41 -1.54 -38.91
CA GLN A 536 -4.45 -1.94 -37.86
C GLN A 536 -5.02 -3.02 -36.93
N ASN A 537 -6.31 -2.92 -36.57
CA ASN A 537 -7.00 -3.93 -35.77
C ASN A 537 -7.19 -5.27 -36.51
N GLU A 538 -7.38 -5.26 -37.84
CA GLU A 538 -7.53 -6.50 -38.62
C GLU A 538 -6.19 -7.25 -38.77
N GLN A 539 -5.06 -6.56 -38.84
CA GLN A 539 -3.73 -7.20 -38.84
C GLN A 539 -3.35 -7.78 -37.48
N GLN A 540 -3.71 -7.12 -36.38
CA GLN A 540 -3.40 -7.58 -35.03
C GLN A 540 -4.13 -8.90 -34.69
N ALA A 541 -5.40 -9.02 -35.08
CA ALA A 541 -6.16 -10.26 -34.94
C ALA A 541 -5.61 -11.45 -35.76
N GLN A 542 -4.98 -11.18 -36.91
CA GLN A 542 -4.36 -12.22 -37.73
C GLN A 542 -3.01 -12.71 -37.16
N ALA A 543 -2.26 -11.84 -36.47
CA ALA A 543 -1.01 -12.20 -35.80
C ALA A 543 -1.24 -13.14 -34.59
N GLU A 544 -2.24 -12.85 -33.76
CA GLU A 544 -2.61 -13.70 -32.60
C GLU A 544 -3.08 -15.11 -33.04
N THR A 545 -3.78 -15.20 -34.19
CA THR A 545 -4.23 -16.49 -34.72
C THR A 545 -3.06 -17.39 -35.16
N ALA A 546 -1.94 -16.80 -35.62
CA ALA A 546 -0.77 -17.55 -36.10
C ALA A 546 0.15 -18.05 -34.97
N ALA A 547 0.19 -17.37 -33.81
CA ALA A 547 0.96 -17.81 -32.65
C ALA A 547 0.38 -19.09 -32.01
N ASN A 548 -0.95 -19.16 -31.90
CA ASN A 548 -1.66 -20.28 -31.28
C ASN A 548 -1.54 -21.63 -32.03
N GLU A 549 -1.15 -21.64 -33.31
CA GLU A 549 -0.95 -22.91 -34.05
C GLU A 549 0.40 -23.60 -33.74
N GLN A 550 1.32 -22.95 -33.00
CA GLN A 550 2.65 -23.53 -32.71
C GLN A 550 2.81 -24.14 -31.31
N GLU A 551 2.01 -23.75 -30.31
CA GLU A 551 2.09 -24.34 -28.96
C GLU A 551 1.46 -25.74 -28.84
N LEU A 552 0.55 -26.08 -29.76
CA LEU A 552 -0.31 -27.28 -29.76
C LEU A 552 0.40 -28.66 -29.93
N ASN A 553 1.72 -28.73 -29.79
CA ASN A 553 2.53 -29.94 -30.09
C ASN A 553 3.43 -30.47 -28.95
N ASN A 554 3.48 -29.83 -27.76
CA ASN A 554 4.49 -30.17 -26.74
C ASN A 554 3.96 -30.67 -25.37
N ASP A 555 2.65 -30.92 -25.20
CA ASP A 555 2.05 -31.35 -23.92
C ASP A 555 1.74 -32.86 -23.83
N GLU A 556 2.77 -33.71 -23.81
CA GLU A 556 2.67 -35.09 -23.29
C GLU A 556 3.97 -35.51 -22.56
N GLU A 557 4.17 -35.09 -21.29
CA GLU A 557 4.94 -35.83 -20.25
C GLU A 557 4.92 -35.06 -18.90
N GLY A 558 3.90 -35.29 -18.06
CA GLY A 558 3.67 -34.47 -16.84
C GLY A 558 3.14 -35.18 -15.58
N GLU A 559 2.95 -36.50 -15.57
CA GLU A 559 2.34 -37.23 -14.44
C GLU A 559 3.30 -38.24 -13.76
N GLN A 560 4.44 -37.80 -13.18
CA GLN A 560 5.24 -38.72 -12.33
C GLN A 560 6.21 -38.14 -11.28
N HIS A 561 6.03 -36.91 -10.79
CA HIS A 561 6.90 -36.35 -9.72
C HIS A 561 6.14 -35.72 -8.53
N SER A 562 5.44 -36.55 -7.75
CA SER A 562 4.74 -36.12 -6.51
C SER A 562 5.13 -36.89 -5.24
N ALA A 563 6.23 -37.66 -5.25
CA ALA A 563 6.59 -38.58 -4.15
C ALA A 563 8.08 -38.60 -3.77
N ALA A 564 8.77 -37.46 -3.76
CA ALA A 564 10.19 -37.40 -3.35
C ALA A 564 10.66 -36.04 -2.79
N LEU A 565 10.04 -35.52 -1.73
CA LEU A 565 10.61 -34.41 -0.94
C LEU A 565 10.23 -34.55 0.54
N SER A 566 11.10 -35.23 1.28
CA SER A 566 11.04 -35.35 2.75
C SER A 566 12.45 -35.42 3.30
N GLN A 567 13.14 -34.28 3.28
CA GLN A 567 14.36 -34.06 4.05
C GLN A 567 14.43 -32.58 4.45
N GLN A 568 14.59 -32.33 5.75
CA GLN A 568 14.68 -31.00 6.33
C GLN A 568 16.09 -30.45 6.10
N GLN A 569 16.18 -29.22 5.59
CA GLN A 569 17.28 -28.32 5.90
C GLN A 569 16.76 -27.21 6.80
N GLU A 570 17.40 -27.04 7.95
CA GLU A 570 17.19 -25.87 8.81
C GLU A 570 17.75 -24.64 8.09
N VAL A 571 16.86 -23.78 7.60
CA VAL A 571 17.21 -22.46 7.05
C VAL A 571 16.83 -21.40 8.09
N ASP A 572 17.74 -20.45 8.30
CA ASP A 572 17.62 -19.38 9.28
C ASP A 572 16.31 -18.57 9.07
N PRO A 573 15.52 -18.33 10.13
CA PRO A 573 14.22 -17.64 10.02
C PRO A 573 14.31 -16.21 9.46
N ASP A 574 15.48 -15.55 9.48
CA ASP A 574 15.66 -14.23 8.90
C ASP A 574 15.99 -14.26 7.39
N ILE A 575 16.49 -15.37 6.85
CA ILE A 575 16.72 -15.53 5.39
C ILE A 575 15.40 -15.61 4.63
N ARG A 576 14.40 -16.33 5.20
CA ARG A 576 13.03 -16.39 4.65
C ARG A 576 12.36 -15.02 4.49
N LYS A 577 12.76 -14.01 5.27
CA LYS A 577 12.22 -12.66 5.16
C LYS A 577 12.76 -11.89 3.96
N LEU A 578 13.88 -12.32 3.36
CA LEU A 578 14.55 -11.61 2.27
C LEU A 578 14.16 -12.15 0.89
N GLU A 579 14.02 -13.48 0.73
CA GLU A 579 13.36 -14.06 -0.46
C GLU A 579 11.90 -13.55 -0.62
N GLN A 580 11.26 -13.21 0.50
CA GLN A 580 9.97 -12.54 0.49
C GLN A 580 10.02 -11.11 -0.07
N VAL A 581 11.12 -10.36 0.05
CA VAL A 581 11.14 -8.91 -0.29
C VAL A 581 11.10 -8.66 -1.81
N GLU A 582 11.66 -9.54 -2.63
CA GLU A 582 11.55 -9.40 -4.10
C GLU A 582 10.21 -9.93 -4.63
N SER A 583 9.68 -11.02 -4.04
CA SER A 583 8.32 -11.52 -4.34
C SER A 583 7.18 -10.65 -3.75
N VAL A 584 7.48 -9.75 -2.81
CA VAL A 584 6.55 -8.76 -2.20
C VAL A 584 6.08 -7.68 -3.20
N ARG A 585 6.70 -7.55 -4.38
CA ARG A 585 6.28 -6.57 -5.40
C ARG A 585 4.93 -6.92 -6.07
N ASP A 586 4.43 -8.16 -5.97
CA ASP A 586 3.04 -8.52 -6.29
C ASP A 586 2.28 -8.97 -5.02
N PRO A 587 1.33 -8.16 -4.50
CA PRO A 587 0.51 -8.54 -3.35
C PRO A 587 -0.33 -9.82 -3.58
N SER A 588 -0.61 -10.18 -4.84
CA SER A 588 -1.36 -11.40 -5.20
C SER A 588 -0.60 -12.67 -4.83
N TYR A 589 0.74 -12.66 -4.90
CA TYR A 589 1.59 -13.77 -4.47
C TYR A 589 1.51 -14.02 -2.96
N LEU A 590 1.51 -12.95 -2.15
CA LEU A 590 1.35 -13.05 -0.69
C LEU A 590 -0.02 -13.62 -0.33
N LEU A 591 -1.08 -13.15 -1.00
CA LEU A 591 -2.44 -13.67 -0.85
C LEU A 591 -2.53 -15.16 -1.21
N ARG A 592 -1.97 -15.57 -2.35
CA ARG A 592 -1.88 -16.98 -2.77
C ARG A 592 -1.17 -17.83 -1.72
N THR A 593 -0.04 -17.35 -1.20
CA THR A 593 0.77 -18.05 -0.20
C THR A 593 0.04 -18.19 1.15
N GLN A 594 -0.64 -17.12 1.60
CA GLN A 594 -1.49 -17.12 2.79
C GLN A 594 -2.65 -18.11 2.67
N MET A 595 -3.29 -18.20 1.50
CA MET A 595 -4.37 -19.16 1.25
C MET A 595 -3.85 -20.60 1.14
N LEU A 596 -2.69 -20.82 0.49
CA LEU A 596 -2.03 -22.14 0.44
C LEU A 596 -1.62 -22.65 1.82
N LEU A 597 -1.23 -21.77 2.74
CA LEU A 597 -0.96 -22.14 4.14
C LEU A 597 -2.25 -22.58 4.85
N GLN A 598 -3.31 -21.78 4.76
CA GLN A 598 -4.63 -22.14 5.31
C GLN A 598 -5.18 -23.44 4.71
N ALA A 599 -4.93 -23.72 3.43
CA ALA A 599 -5.35 -24.94 2.76
C ALA A 599 -4.64 -26.19 3.31
N LYS A 600 -3.39 -26.08 3.79
CA LYS A 600 -2.64 -27.18 4.41
C LYS A 600 -3.13 -27.51 5.83
N ASP A 601 -3.59 -26.50 6.56
CA ASP A 601 -4.12 -26.66 7.92
C ASP A 601 -5.60 -27.13 7.93
N LYS A 602 -6.26 -27.10 6.77
CA LYS A 602 -7.62 -27.58 6.56
C LYS A 602 -7.67 -29.01 6.02
N ALA A 603 -8.74 -29.73 6.36
CA ALA A 603 -9.11 -30.93 5.62
C ALA A 603 -9.67 -30.52 4.25
N ALA A 604 -9.23 -31.19 3.18
CA ALA A 604 -9.71 -30.92 1.83
C ALA A 604 -11.26 -31.06 1.76
N PRO A 605 -11.95 -30.16 1.02
CA PRO A 605 -13.41 -30.21 0.91
C PRO A 605 -13.86 -31.51 0.24
N SER A 606 -14.95 -32.10 0.72
CA SER A 606 -15.53 -33.33 0.15
C SER A 606 -16.10 -33.16 -1.27
N SER A 607 -16.27 -31.92 -1.72
CA SER A 607 -16.64 -31.53 -3.08
C SER A 607 -16.26 -30.07 -3.30
N THR A 608 -15.72 -29.76 -4.47
CA THR A 608 -15.43 -28.42 -4.99
C THR A 608 -16.67 -27.68 -5.49
N GLY A 609 -17.86 -28.29 -5.41
CA GLY A 609 -19.11 -27.74 -5.94
C GLY A 609 -19.14 -27.89 -7.46
N LYS A 610 -19.11 -26.77 -8.18
CA LYS A 610 -19.12 -26.75 -9.65
C LYS A 610 -17.70 -26.49 -10.17
N ASP A 611 -17.13 -27.46 -10.87
CA ASP A 611 -15.77 -27.40 -11.44
C ASP A 611 -15.66 -26.58 -12.75
N TRP A 612 -16.70 -25.80 -13.07
CA TRP A 612 -16.98 -25.36 -14.45
C TRP A 612 -16.04 -24.28 -15.00
#